data_AF-A0ABC8UXQ7-F1
#
_entry.id   AF-A0ABC8UXQ7-F1
#
_cell.length_a   1.000
_cell.length_b   1.000
_cell.length_c   1.000
_cell.angle_alpha   90.00
_cell.angle_beta   90.00
_cell.angle_gamma   90.00
#
_symmetry.space_group_name_H-M   'P 1'
#
loop_
_entity.id
_entity.type
_entity.pdbx_description
1 polymer ?
#
loop_
_entity_poly.entity_id
_entity_poly.type
_entity_poly.pdbx_seq_one_letter_code
_entity_poly.pdbx_strand_id
1 'polypeptide(L)'
;MEDELTLLTQLLGCPELHKLLIKGTIGKLPEHTHLSSSLTQLSLYRSELEEDPMATLEKLPNFNLLELVTDIFAGEEIVCSAKGFPQLKRLVLINLSNLQKWRMDKGAMPNLSTLTIFSCARLQRLPEGLKFVTNLQVLTIGNMPNEFTEKIRIVDGKEGEDFDRLPTHPFHHLLVK
;
A
#
# COMPACT_ATOMS: atom_id res chain seq x y z
N MET A 1 -19.83 6.28 16.84
CA MET A 1 -18.53 6.98 16.80
C MET A 1 -17.58 6.51 17.90
N GLU A 2 -17.81 6.81 19.19
CA GLU A 2 -16.90 6.33 20.28
C GLU A 2 -16.96 4.81 20.52
N ASP A 3 -18.15 4.21 20.53
CA ASP A 3 -18.30 2.76 20.73
C ASP A 3 -17.69 1.93 19.58
N GLU A 4 -17.77 2.45 18.35
CA GLU A 4 -17.23 1.78 17.15
C GLU A 4 -15.69 1.81 17.14
N LEU A 5 -15.08 2.94 17.54
CA LEU A 5 -13.63 3.04 17.75
C LEU A 5 -13.16 2.09 18.85
N THR A 6 -13.96 1.94 19.91
CA THR A 6 -13.68 1.03 21.02
C THR A 6 -13.69 -0.43 20.58
N LEU A 7 -14.70 -0.84 19.79
CA LEU A 7 -14.78 -2.19 19.22
C LEU A 7 -13.63 -2.47 18.25
N LEU A 8 -13.30 -1.52 17.38
CA LEU A 8 -12.19 -1.65 16.43
C LEU A 8 -10.86 -1.84 17.17
N THR A 9 -10.62 -1.06 18.22
CA THR A 9 -9.42 -1.16 19.04
C THR A 9 -9.33 -2.53 19.72
N GLN A 10 -10.44 -3.04 20.26
CA GLN A 10 -10.48 -4.37 20.86
C GLN A 10 -10.22 -5.49 19.84
N LEU A 11 -10.81 -5.40 18.64
CA LEU A 11 -10.59 -6.38 17.58
C LEU A 11 -9.12 -6.39 17.14
N LEU A 12 -8.57 -5.22 16.83
CA LEU A 12 -7.19 -5.10 16.38
C LEU A 12 -6.15 -5.42 17.47
N GLY A 13 -6.52 -5.28 18.74
CA GLY A 13 -5.71 -5.66 19.90
C GLY A 13 -5.80 -7.15 20.27
N CYS A 14 -6.63 -7.94 19.59
CA CYS A 14 -6.82 -9.36 19.92
C CYS A 14 -5.55 -10.19 19.62
N PRO A 15 -5.01 -10.96 20.59
CA PRO A 15 -3.76 -11.72 20.43
C PRO A 15 -3.89 -12.94 19.49
N GLU A 16 -5.11 -13.38 19.19
CA GLU A 16 -5.39 -14.52 18.32
C GLU A 16 -5.81 -14.11 16.90
N LEU A 17 -5.98 -12.79 16.66
CA LEU A 17 -6.49 -12.29 15.40
C LEU A 17 -5.35 -12.09 14.40
N HIS A 18 -5.22 -13.05 13.49
CA HIS A 18 -4.15 -13.03 12.48
C HIS A 18 -4.53 -12.30 11.20
N LYS A 19 -5.82 -12.28 10.87
CA LYS A 19 -6.36 -11.74 9.62
C LYS A 19 -7.65 -11.01 9.91
N LEU A 20 -7.79 -9.82 9.36
CA LEU A 20 -9.01 -9.03 9.50
C LEU A 20 -9.39 -8.40 8.16
N LEU A 21 -10.67 -8.47 7.82
CA LEU A 21 -11.26 -7.70 6.73
C LEU A 21 -12.28 -6.76 7.34
N ILE A 22 -12.17 -5.47 7.01
CA ILE A 22 -13.11 -4.44 7.44
C ILE A 22 -13.71 -3.79 6.20
N LYS A 23 -15.04 -3.68 6.20
CA LYS A 23 -15.79 -2.97 5.17
C LYS A 23 -16.66 -1.90 5.81
N GLY A 24 -16.58 -0.69 5.28
CA GLY A 24 -17.30 0.48 5.79
C GLY A 24 -16.39 1.43 6.55
N THR A 25 -16.97 2.60 6.86
CA THR A 25 -16.29 3.76 7.45
C THR A 25 -15.71 3.44 8.82
N ILE A 26 -14.45 3.82 9.03
CA ILE A 26 -13.71 3.65 10.29
C ILE A 26 -13.32 4.99 10.90
N GLY A 27 -13.02 5.99 10.08
CA GLY A 27 -12.50 7.30 10.52
C GLY A 27 -11.02 7.23 10.87
N LYS A 28 -10.65 6.59 11.99
CA LYS A 28 -9.25 6.50 12.45
C LYS A 28 -8.84 5.10 12.86
N LEU A 29 -7.61 4.73 12.52
CA LEU A 29 -6.97 3.53 13.06
C LEU A 29 -6.50 3.79 14.50
N PRO A 30 -6.57 2.81 15.40
CA PRO A 30 -5.94 2.90 16.71
C PRO A 30 -4.42 3.10 16.57
N GLU A 31 -3.78 3.66 17.60
CA GLU A 31 -2.31 3.72 17.62
C GLU A 31 -1.69 2.32 17.56
N HIS A 32 -0.52 2.23 16.94
CA HIS A 32 0.21 0.96 16.77
C HIS A 32 0.47 0.18 18.07
N THR A 33 0.52 0.87 19.23
CA THR A 33 0.67 0.28 20.57
C THR A 33 -0.55 -0.52 21.01
N HIS A 34 -1.72 -0.24 20.45
CA HIS A 34 -2.96 -0.97 20.68
C HIS A 34 -3.17 -2.12 19.67
N LEU A 35 -2.33 -2.22 18.65
CA LEU A 35 -2.43 -3.25 17.64
C LEU A 35 -1.65 -4.50 18.09
N SER A 36 -2.29 -5.65 17.92
CA SER A 36 -1.71 -6.95 18.22
C SER A 36 -0.59 -7.31 17.23
N SER A 37 0.53 -7.82 17.76
CA SER A 37 1.63 -8.33 16.93
C SER A 37 1.30 -9.64 16.21
N SER A 38 0.18 -10.29 16.58
CA SER A 38 -0.34 -11.46 15.86
C SER A 38 -1.01 -11.10 14.54
N LEU A 39 -1.42 -9.83 14.35
CA LEU A 39 -2.08 -9.39 13.14
C LEU A 39 -1.09 -9.42 11.98
N THR A 40 -1.36 -10.30 11.01
CA THR A 40 -0.50 -10.52 9.84
C THR A 40 -1.11 -10.01 8.54
N GLN A 41 -2.44 -9.88 8.47
CA GLN A 41 -3.15 -9.50 7.26
C GLN A 41 -4.30 -8.54 7.57
N LEU A 42 -4.40 -7.43 6.85
CA LEU A 42 -5.52 -6.50 6.93
C LEU A 42 -6.00 -6.13 5.53
N SER A 43 -7.31 -6.24 5.31
CA SER A 43 -7.97 -5.75 4.10
C SER A 43 -9.02 -4.71 4.49
N LEU A 44 -8.88 -3.49 3.96
CA LEU A 44 -9.76 -2.36 4.24
C LEU A 44 -10.54 -1.99 2.98
N TYR A 45 -11.86 -1.90 3.12
CA TYR A 45 -12.78 -1.56 2.04
C TYR A 45 -13.66 -0.37 2.43
N ARG A 46 -13.62 0.72 1.65
CA ARG A 46 -14.48 1.90 1.87
C ARG A 46 -14.38 2.43 3.31
N SER A 47 -13.14 2.55 3.80
CA SER A 47 -12.87 2.86 5.22
C SER A 47 -12.80 4.35 5.54
N GLU A 48 -12.67 5.21 4.53
CA GLU A 48 -12.70 6.68 4.67
C GLU A 48 -11.82 7.17 5.83
N LEU A 49 -10.58 6.67 5.91
CA LEU A 49 -9.62 7.05 6.94
C LEU A 49 -9.23 8.52 6.79
N GLU A 50 -9.16 9.21 7.92
CA GLU A 50 -8.79 10.63 8.01
C GLU A 50 -7.27 10.83 7.91
N GLU A 51 -6.50 9.81 8.32
CA GLU A 51 -5.04 9.84 8.42
C GLU A 51 -4.41 8.73 7.58
N ASP A 52 -3.13 8.91 7.23
CA ASP A 52 -2.39 7.93 6.43
C ASP A 52 -2.30 6.58 7.17
N PRO A 53 -2.92 5.50 6.65
CA PRO A 53 -2.88 4.21 7.31
C PRO A 53 -1.46 3.64 7.46
N MET A 54 -0.53 4.04 6.59
CA MET A 54 0.83 3.52 6.60
C MET A 54 1.57 3.92 7.87
N ALA A 55 1.34 5.13 8.40
CA ALA A 55 2.00 5.66 9.60
C ALA A 55 1.79 4.79 10.87
N THR A 56 0.69 4.03 10.89
CA THR A 56 0.37 3.08 11.95
C THR A 56 0.76 1.66 11.57
N LEU A 57 0.33 1.20 10.38
CA LEU A 57 0.48 -0.21 9.97
C LEU A 57 1.92 -0.60 9.69
N GLU A 58 2.79 0.34 9.30
CA GLU A 58 4.20 0.06 8.99
C GLU A 58 5.01 -0.42 10.19
N LYS A 59 4.52 -0.16 11.41
CA LYS A 59 5.19 -0.49 12.67
C LYS A 59 4.93 -1.93 13.12
N LEU A 60 4.01 -2.64 12.46
CA LEU A 60 3.64 -4.00 12.84
C LEU A 60 4.72 -5.01 12.43
N PRO A 61 5.30 -5.78 13.37
CA PRO A 61 6.49 -6.58 13.12
C PRO A 61 6.25 -7.81 12.24
N ASN A 62 5.06 -8.40 12.29
CA ASN A 62 4.72 -9.65 11.57
C ASN A 62 3.77 -9.44 10.38
N PHE A 63 3.52 -8.18 10.03
CA PHE A 63 2.48 -7.81 9.07
C PHE A 63 2.94 -8.06 7.63
N ASN A 64 2.28 -9.01 6.95
CA ASN A 64 2.73 -9.57 5.68
C ASN A 64 1.84 -9.25 4.47
N LEU A 65 0.58 -8.87 4.69
CA LEU A 65 -0.36 -8.57 3.61
C LEU A 65 -1.24 -7.37 3.97
N LEU A 66 -1.25 -6.38 3.08
CA LEU A 66 -2.12 -5.21 3.18
C LEU A 66 -2.91 -5.03 1.89
N GLU A 67 -4.22 -4.94 2.01
CA GLU A 67 -5.10 -4.58 0.90
C GLU A 67 -5.91 -3.35 1.23
N LEU A 68 -5.78 -2.33 0.41
CA LEU A 68 -6.48 -1.07 0.51
C LEU A 68 -7.35 -0.92 -0.74
N VAL A 69 -8.66 -1.05 -0.58
CA VAL A 69 -9.59 -1.16 -1.70
C VAL A 69 -10.74 -0.16 -1.61
N THR A 70 -10.87 0.70 -2.62
CA THR A 70 -11.96 1.68 -2.80
C THR A 70 -12.07 2.70 -1.66
N ASP A 71 -11.72 3.95 -1.97
CA ASP A 71 -11.99 5.14 -1.12
C ASP A 71 -11.61 4.95 0.36
N ILE A 72 -10.43 4.36 0.60
CA ILE A 72 -9.99 4.00 1.95
C ILE A 72 -9.47 5.18 2.76
N PHE A 73 -9.01 6.25 2.09
CA PHE A 73 -8.25 7.35 2.69
C PHE A 73 -8.69 8.64 2.03
N ALA A 74 -9.09 9.62 2.86
CA ALA A 74 -9.54 10.92 2.39
C ALA A 74 -8.37 11.81 1.96
N GLY A 75 -7.16 11.55 2.46
CA GLY A 75 -5.97 12.32 2.10
C GLY A 75 -5.38 11.92 0.74
N GLU A 76 -4.36 12.67 0.34
CA GLU A 76 -3.80 12.62 -1.01
C GLU A 76 -2.42 11.97 -1.08
N GLU A 77 -1.78 11.73 0.07
CA GLU A 77 -0.43 11.19 0.16
C GLU A 77 -0.33 10.07 1.18
N ILE A 78 0.25 8.94 0.77
CA ILE A 78 0.70 7.90 1.69
C ILE A 78 2.23 7.87 1.74
N VAL A 79 2.76 7.66 2.93
CA VAL A 79 4.19 7.67 3.23
C VAL A 79 4.59 6.34 3.85
N CYS A 80 5.63 5.72 3.30
CA CYS A 80 6.24 4.53 3.89
C CYS A 80 7.68 4.87 4.29
N SER A 81 7.95 4.85 5.58
CA SER A 81 9.23 5.27 6.14
C SER A 81 10.32 4.21 6.00
N ALA A 82 11.58 4.63 6.09
CA ALA A 82 12.69 3.69 6.09
C ALA A 82 12.56 2.69 7.25
N LYS A 83 12.76 1.40 6.97
CA LYS A 83 12.51 0.26 7.90
C LYS A 83 11.03 0.01 8.24
N GLY A 84 10.10 0.80 7.71
CA GLY A 84 8.67 0.51 7.77
C GLY A 84 8.34 -0.79 7.02
N PHE A 85 7.34 -1.51 7.52
CA PHE A 85 6.86 -2.77 6.96
C PHE A 85 7.95 -3.85 6.83
N PRO A 86 8.58 -4.27 7.94
CA PRO A 86 9.72 -5.18 7.90
C PRO A 86 9.38 -6.56 7.32
N GLN A 87 8.12 -7.02 7.39
CA GLN A 87 7.69 -8.35 6.93
C GLN A 87 6.64 -8.31 5.80
N LEU A 88 6.33 -7.12 5.25
CA LEU A 88 5.28 -7.00 4.24
C LEU A 88 5.71 -7.69 2.94
N LYS A 89 4.94 -8.68 2.50
CA LYS A 89 5.19 -9.47 1.29
C LYS A 89 4.27 -9.07 0.14
N ARG A 90 3.04 -8.62 0.45
CA ARG A 90 2.03 -8.27 -0.54
C ARG A 90 1.34 -6.96 -0.18
N LEU A 91 1.36 -6.03 -1.13
CA LEU A 91 0.64 -4.77 -1.06
C LEU A 91 -0.32 -4.65 -2.24
N VAL A 92 -1.59 -4.36 -1.96
CA VAL A 92 -2.63 -4.18 -2.96
C VAL A 92 -3.29 -2.81 -2.75
N LEU A 93 -3.20 -1.95 -3.74
CA LEU A 93 -3.82 -0.63 -3.80
C LEU A 93 -4.82 -0.61 -4.95
N ILE A 94 -6.12 -0.59 -4.66
CA ILE A 94 -7.17 -0.64 -5.68
C ILE A 94 -8.14 0.51 -5.49
N ASN A 95 -8.42 1.25 -6.55
CA ASN A 95 -9.45 2.29 -6.59
C ASN A 95 -9.29 3.35 -5.48
N LEU A 96 -8.05 3.80 -5.26
CA LEU A 96 -7.75 4.88 -4.32
C LEU A 96 -7.88 6.23 -5.03
N SER A 97 -9.13 6.68 -5.17
CA SER A 97 -9.52 7.80 -6.03
C SER A 97 -8.87 9.15 -5.65
N ASN A 98 -8.56 9.36 -4.37
CA ASN A 98 -7.91 10.58 -3.87
C ASN A 98 -6.38 10.51 -3.83
N LEU A 99 -5.79 9.32 -3.96
CA LEU A 99 -4.34 9.16 -3.81
C LEU A 99 -3.61 9.83 -4.98
N GLN A 100 -2.87 10.91 -4.69
CA GLN A 100 -2.07 11.65 -5.67
C GLN A 100 -0.58 11.30 -5.58
N LYS A 101 -0.09 11.14 -4.35
CA LYS A 101 1.33 10.95 -4.05
C LYS A 101 1.54 9.66 -3.28
N TRP A 102 2.58 8.95 -3.65
CA TRP A 102 3.11 7.86 -2.86
C TRP A 102 4.58 8.13 -2.62
N ARG A 103 4.96 8.29 -1.35
CA ARG A 103 6.36 8.40 -0.93
C ARG A 103 6.78 7.10 -0.27
N MET A 104 7.90 6.57 -0.72
CA MET A 104 8.56 5.41 -0.12
C MET A 104 10.01 5.77 0.08
N ASP A 105 10.45 5.79 1.33
CA ASP A 105 11.85 6.03 1.67
C ASP A 105 12.67 4.75 1.37
N LYS A 106 13.96 4.93 1.06
CA LYS A 106 14.88 3.81 0.83
C LYS A 106 14.92 2.89 2.05
N GLY A 107 14.69 1.59 1.81
CA GLY A 107 14.68 0.56 2.86
C GLY A 107 13.32 0.32 3.51
N ALA A 108 12.25 0.95 3.03
CA ALA A 108 10.89 0.51 3.32
C ALA A 108 10.58 -0.83 2.62
N MET A 109 9.71 -1.64 3.23
CA MET A 109 9.19 -2.90 2.66
C MET A 109 10.26 -3.83 2.04
N PRO A 110 11.34 -4.17 2.76
CA PRO A 110 12.46 -4.93 2.19
C PRO A 110 12.08 -6.32 1.66
N ASN A 111 10.95 -6.87 2.12
CA ASN A 111 10.47 -8.21 1.77
C ASN A 111 9.29 -8.21 0.79
N LEU A 112 8.97 -7.07 0.18
CA LEU A 112 7.84 -6.96 -0.74
C LEU A 112 8.09 -7.80 -1.99
N SER A 113 7.19 -8.74 -2.25
CA SER A 113 7.24 -9.70 -3.36
C SER A 113 6.13 -9.49 -4.39
N THR A 114 4.99 -8.95 -3.96
CA THR A 114 3.84 -8.68 -4.84
C THR A 114 3.33 -7.28 -4.60
N LEU A 115 3.26 -6.49 -5.67
CA LEU A 115 2.66 -5.17 -5.67
C LEU A 115 1.57 -5.11 -6.76
N THR A 116 0.36 -4.74 -6.34
CA THR A 116 -0.76 -4.46 -7.24
C THR A 116 -1.22 -3.03 -7.06
N ILE A 117 -1.28 -2.27 -8.16
CA ILE A 117 -1.84 -0.92 -8.23
C ILE A 117 -2.90 -0.94 -9.33
N PHE A 118 -4.15 -0.68 -8.99
CA PHE A 118 -5.23 -0.76 -9.97
C PHE A 118 -6.25 0.36 -9.79
N SER A 119 -6.65 1.05 -10.86
CA SER A 119 -7.66 2.12 -10.80
C SER A 119 -7.33 3.28 -9.85
N CYS A 120 -6.05 3.58 -9.61
CA CYS A 120 -5.64 4.75 -8.82
C CYS A 120 -5.50 5.98 -9.72
N ALA A 121 -6.63 6.52 -10.19
CA ALA A 121 -6.69 7.49 -11.29
C ALA A 121 -5.94 8.81 -11.05
N ARG A 122 -5.70 9.20 -9.79
CA ARG A 122 -4.98 10.44 -9.46
C ARG A 122 -3.52 10.24 -9.10
N LEU A 123 -3.05 8.99 -8.97
CA LEU A 123 -1.68 8.72 -8.57
C LEU A 123 -0.75 9.19 -9.69
N GLN A 124 0.14 10.14 -9.38
CA GLN A 124 0.90 10.86 -10.40
C GLN A 124 2.12 10.10 -10.88
N ARG A 125 2.77 9.34 -9.96
CA ARG A 125 4.06 8.68 -10.16
C ARG A 125 4.21 7.47 -9.23
N LEU A 126 5.08 6.53 -9.60
CA LEU A 126 5.58 5.51 -8.66
C LEU A 126 6.51 6.17 -7.62
N PRO A 127 6.59 5.65 -6.38
CA PRO A 127 7.49 6.21 -5.38
C PRO A 127 8.94 5.90 -5.75
N GLU A 128 9.85 6.85 -5.52
CA GLU A 128 11.26 6.65 -5.85
C GLU A 128 11.90 5.48 -5.08
N GLY A 129 11.43 5.20 -3.86
CA GLY A 129 11.90 4.09 -3.04
C GLY A 129 11.68 2.71 -3.66
N LEU A 130 10.72 2.57 -4.58
CA LEU A 130 10.37 1.29 -5.19
C LEU A 130 11.54 0.65 -5.92
N LYS A 131 12.42 1.44 -6.55
CA LYS A 131 13.59 0.92 -7.27
C LYS A 131 14.57 0.14 -6.38
N PHE A 132 14.52 0.36 -5.07
CA PHE A 132 15.35 -0.33 -4.09
C PHE A 132 14.73 -1.62 -3.54
N VAL A 133 13.50 -1.97 -3.94
CA VAL A 133 12.85 -3.22 -3.55
C VAL A 133 13.40 -4.36 -4.41
N THR A 134 14.32 -5.15 -3.84
CA THR A 134 15.02 -6.22 -4.58
C THR A 134 14.27 -7.53 -4.64
N ASN A 135 13.31 -7.76 -3.74
CA ASN A 135 12.57 -9.02 -3.61
C ASN A 135 11.23 -9.03 -4.34
N LEU A 136 10.91 -7.97 -5.09
CA LEU A 136 9.66 -7.94 -5.85
C LEU A 136 9.69 -9.10 -6.86
N GLN A 137 8.54 -9.65 -7.20
CA GLN A 137 8.40 -10.79 -8.13
C GLN A 137 7.24 -10.54 -9.11
N VAL A 138 6.17 -9.92 -8.60
CA VAL A 138 4.98 -9.59 -9.37
C VAL A 138 4.69 -8.10 -9.19
N LEU A 139 4.66 -7.38 -10.32
CA LEU A 139 4.19 -6.01 -10.40
C LEU A 139 2.98 -5.96 -11.34
N THR A 140 1.81 -5.71 -10.79
CA THR A 140 0.59 -5.52 -11.57
C THR A 140 0.16 -4.07 -11.47
N ILE A 141 0.10 -3.39 -12.61
CA ILE A 141 -0.40 -2.03 -12.74
C ILE A 141 -1.55 -2.08 -13.74
N GLY A 142 -2.72 -1.57 -13.44
CA GLY A 142 -3.79 -1.64 -14.43
C GLY A 142 -4.92 -0.67 -14.23
N ASN A 143 -5.65 -0.43 -15.33
CA ASN A 143 -6.72 0.56 -15.37
C ASN A 143 -6.26 1.92 -14.80
N MET A 144 -5.04 2.32 -15.18
CA MET A 144 -4.43 3.60 -14.82
C MET A 144 -4.59 4.60 -15.98
N PRO A 145 -4.54 5.91 -15.74
CA PRO A 145 -4.52 6.90 -16.81
C PRO A 145 -3.36 6.65 -17.78
N ASN A 146 -3.57 7.00 -19.06
CA ASN A 146 -2.53 6.87 -20.08
C ASN A 146 -1.27 7.68 -19.71
N GLU A 147 -1.45 8.89 -19.17
CA GLU A 147 -0.36 9.75 -18.71
C GLU A 147 0.52 9.10 -17.64
N PHE A 148 -0.06 8.27 -16.76
CA PHE A 148 0.71 7.50 -15.78
C PHE A 148 1.42 6.33 -16.46
N THR A 149 0.68 5.61 -17.31
CA THR A 149 1.14 4.39 -17.97
C THR A 149 2.31 4.65 -18.92
N GLU A 150 2.33 5.80 -19.60
CA GLU A 150 3.43 6.23 -20.48
C GLU A 150 4.72 6.51 -19.70
N LYS A 151 4.64 7.01 -18.46
CA LYS A 151 5.82 7.28 -17.63
C LYS A 151 6.57 6.01 -17.22
N ILE A 152 5.90 4.87 -17.14
CA ILE A 152 6.49 3.60 -16.64
C ILE A 152 6.76 2.58 -17.76
N ARG A 153 6.65 2.98 -19.03
CA ARG A 153 6.86 2.11 -20.19
C ARG A 153 7.93 2.68 -21.10
N ILE A 154 8.39 1.84 -22.03
CA ILE A 154 9.20 2.28 -23.16
C ILE A 154 8.26 2.49 -24.34
N VAL A 155 8.25 3.71 -24.89
CA VAL A 155 7.46 4.09 -26.07
C VAL A 155 8.44 4.54 -27.15
N ASP A 156 8.38 3.93 -28.33
CA ASP A 156 9.30 4.22 -29.45
C ASP A 156 10.79 4.19 -29.09
N GLY A 157 11.18 3.26 -28.23
CA GLY A 157 12.57 3.11 -27.76
C GLY A 157 13.03 4.15 -26.73
N LYS A 158 12.12 4.98 -26.22
CA LYS A 158 12.40 5.95 -25.14
C LYS A 158 11.75 5.50 -23.84
N GLU A 159 12.55 5.45 -22.78
CA GLU A 159 12.07 5.21 -21.43
C GLU A 159 11.20 6.38 -20.95
N GLY A 160 10.05 6.08 -20.35
CA GLY A 160 9.23 7.07 -19.67
C GLY A 160 9.90 7.61 -18.40
N GLU A 161 9.40 8.74 -17.90
CA GLU A 161 9.98 9.50 -16.78
C GLU A 161 10.10 8.72 -15.44
N ASP A 162 9.29 7.67 -15.27
CA ASP A 162 9.25 6.82 -14.08
C ASP A 162 9.82 5.41 -14.33
N PHE A 163 10.41 5.16 -15.49
CA PHE A 163 10.95 3.84 -15.82
C PHE A 163 12.09 3.43 -14.86
N ASP A 164 12.92 4.40 -14.42
CA ASP A 164 14.00 4.20 -13.45
C ASP A 164 13.52 3.96 -12.01
N ARG A 165 12.22 4.20 -11.74
CA ARG A 165 11.57 3.92 -10.45
C ARG A 165 11.10 2.48 -10.34
N LEU A 166 11.00 1.77 -11.45
CA LEU A 166 10.76 0.33 -11.45
C LEU A 166 11.99 -0.37 -10.87
N PRO A 167 11.82 -1.45 -10.09
CA PRO A 167 12.98 -2.09 -9.54
C PRO A 167 13.77 -2.86 -10.60
N THR A 168 15.08 -2.96 -10.38
CA THR A 168 16.06 -3.25 -11.44
C THR A 168 16.27 -4.74 -11.73
N HIS A 169 15.70 -5.63 -10.92
CA HIS A 169 15.84 -7.08 -11.06
C HIS A 169 14.64 -7.65 -11.84
N PRO A 170 14.81 -8.75 -12.60
CA PRO A 170 13.72 -9.28 -13.41
C PRO A 170 12.57 -9.74 -12.52
N PHE A 171 11.44 -9.04 -12.58
CA PHE A 171 10.17 -9.51 -12.05
C PHE A 171 9.54 -10.46 -13.05
N HIS A 172 9.10 -11.62 -12.55
CA HIS A 172 8.56 -12.69 -13.37
C HIS A 172 7.34 -12.24 -14.20
N HIS A 173 6.58 -11.25 -13.71
CA HIS A 173 5.44 -10.67 -14.40
C HIS A 173 5.32 -9.17 -14.15
N LEU A 174 5.45 -8.38 -15.22
CA LEU A 174 4.93 -7.02 -15.32
C LEU A 174 3.65 -7.07 -16.17
N LEU A 175 2.49 -6.93 -15.53
CA LEU A 175 1.21 -6.81 -16.22
C LEU A 175 0.78 -5.35 -16.13
N VAL A 176 0.92 -4.62 -17.24
CA VAL A 176 0.33 -3.31 -17.39
C VAL A 176 -0.92 -3.46 -18.26
N LYS A 177 -2.11 -3.52 -17.65
CA LYS A 177 -3.40 -3.72 -18.34
C LYS A 177 -4.19 -2.43 -18.50
#